data_AF-A0A916I2C6-F1
#
_entry.id   AF-A0A916I2C6-F1
#
_cell.length_a   1.000
_cell.length_b   1.000
_cell.length_c   1.000
_cell.angle_alpha   90.00
_cell.angle_beta   90.00
_cell.angle_gamma   90.00
#
_symmetry.space_group_name_H-M   'P 1'
#
loop_
_entity.id
_entity.type
_entity.pdbx_description
1 polymer ?
#
loop_
_entity_poly.entity_id
_entity_poly.type
_entity_poly.pdbx_seq_one_letter_code
_entity_poly.pdbx_strand_id
1 'polypeptide(L)'
;AVLKEFDKIAERGGVLGAMETGYQRGQIQEESMHYEMLKHTGEYPIVGVNTFRNPHGDPVMDHIELARSTDEEKQSQLKRLAEFQQRHAKEAPAMLQRLQQAVIANRNVFEVLMDAVRVCSLGQITSALFEVGGQYRRSM
;
A
#
# COMPACT_ATOMS: atom_id res chain seq x y z
N ALA A 1 -8.83 28.19 -5.37
CA ALA A 1 -7.62 27.36 -5.17
C ALA A 1 -7.71 26.06 -5.98
N VAL A 2 -8.71 25.20 -5.72
CA VAL A 2 -8.84 23.87 -6.36
C VAL A 2 -8.85 23.89 -7.90
N LEU A 3 -9.65 24.75 -8.54
CA LEU A 3 -9.70 24.80 -10.01
C LEU A 3 -8.34 25.16 -10.65
N LYS A 4 -7.56 26.04 -10.00
CA LYS A 4 -6.20 26.36 -10.47
C LYS A 4 -5.27 25.16 -10.36
N GLU A 5 -5.48 24.30 -9.37
CA GLU A 5 -4.70 23.07 -9.22
C GLU A 5 -5.07 22.05 -10.30
N PHE A 6 -6.34 21.99 -10.69
CA PHE A 6 -6.76 21.20 -11.84
C PHE A 6 -6.08 21.68 -13.12
N ASP A 7 -6.00 22.99 -13.36
CA ASP A 7 -5.30 23.54 -14.52
C ASP A 7 -3.81 23.15 -14.53
N LYS A 8 -3.11 23.26 -13.40
CA LYS A 8 -1.70 22.82 -13.27
C LYS A 8 -1.51 21.33 -13.59
N ILE A 9 -2.43 20.47 -13.16
CA ILE A 9 -2.39 19.03 -13.45
C ILE A 9 -2.70 18.79 -14.93
N ALA A 10 -3.68 19.49 -15.50
CA ALA A 10 -4.04 19.39 -16.91
C ALA A 10 -2.88 19.77 -17.84
N GLU A 11 -2.17 20.86 -17.55
CA GLU A 11 -0.97 21.32 -18.28
C GLU A 11 0.18 20.30 -18.28
N ARG A 12 0.20 19.36 -17.32
CA ARG A 12 1.22 18.30 -17.19
C ARG A 12 0.81 16.98 -17.87
N GLY A 13 -0.18 17.02 -18.76
CA GLY A 13 -0.71 15.81 -19.39
C GLY A 13 -1.72 15.07 -18.52
N GLY A 14 -2.44 15.81 -17.67
CA GLY A 14 -3.40 15.25 -16.73
C GLY A 14 -2.74 14.49 -15.58
N VAL A 15 -3.54 13.70 -14.85
CA VAL A 15 -3.08 13.03 -13.62
C VAL A 15 -1.93 12.07 -13.90
N LEU A 16 -2.01 11.27 -14.97
CA LEU A 16 -0.98 10.28 -15.31
C LEU A 16 0.35 10.95 -15.70
N GLY A 17 0.32 11.99 -16.54
CA GLY A 17 1.53 12.74 -16.89
C GLY A 17 2.14 13.48 -15.69
N ALA A 18 1.30 14.04 -14.82
CA ALA A 18 1.75 14.62 -13.55
C ALA A 18 2.41 13.56 -12.63
N MET A 19 1.89 12.33 -12.60
CA MET A 19 2.49 11.23 -11.84
C MET A 19 3.84 10.78 -12.41
N GLU A 20 4.03 10.79 -13.73
CA GLU A 20 5.31 10.47 -14.36
C GLU A 20 6.42 11.46 -13.96
N THR A 21 6.07 12.74 -13.84
CA THR A 21 7.00 13.79 -13.36
C THR A 21 7.11 13.84 -11.83
N GLY A 22 6.32 13.05 -11.11
CA GLY A 22 6.30 13.04 -9.64
C GLY A 22 5.65 14.28 -9.01
N TYR A 23 4.89 15.09 -9.76
CA TYR A 23 4.34 16.37 -9.31
C TYR A 23 3.57 16.28 -8.00
N GLN A 24 2.57 15.39 -7.91
CA GLN A 24 1.75 15.26 -6.71
C GLN A 24 2.59 14.80 -5.51
N ARG A 25 3.51 13.86 -5.73
CA ARG A 25 4.41 13.38 -4.67
C ARG A 25 5.33 14.49 -4.17
N GLY A 26 5.90 15.28 -5.09
CA GLY A 26 6.76 16.42 -4.76
C GLY A 26 6.01 17.46 -3.93
N GLN A 27 4.80 17.87 -4.37
CA GLN A 27 3.97 18.82 -3.63
C GLN A 27 3.61 18.30 -2.23
N ILE A 28 3.24 17.03 -2.09
CA ILE A 28 2.95 16.44 -0.76
C ILE A 28 4.20 16.47 0.13
N GLN A 29 5.38 16.15 -0.42
CA GLN A 29 6.63 16.18 0.33
C GLN A 29 7.03 17.60 0.73
N GLU A 30 6.90 18.58 -0.17
CA GLU A 30 7.17 20.00 0.10
C GLU A 30 6.27 20.53 1.22
N GLU A 31 4.95 20.30 1.13
CA GLU A 31 4.00 20.72 2.16
C GLU A 31 4.22 19.99 3.49
N SER A 32 4.58 18.70 3.45
CA SER A 32 4.95 17.95 4.65
C SER A 32 6.20 18.52 5.31
N MET A 33 7.23 18.89 4.55
CA MET A 33 8.45 19.51 5.08
C MET A 33 8.16 20.90 5.64
N HIS A 34 7.33 21.69 4.96
CA HIS A 34 6.91 23.00 5.43
C HIS A 34 6.20 22.90 6.78
N TYR A 35 5.21 22.02 6.89
CA TYR A 35 4.50 21.77 8.14
C TYR A 35 5.44 21.31 9.26
N GLU A 36 6.32 20.34 9.01
CA GLU A 36 7.27 19.87 10.03
C GLU A 36 8.25 20.98 10.45
N MET A 37 8.68 21.84 9.53
CA MET A 37 9.51 23.00 9.86
C MET A 37 8.77 23.98 10.78
N LEU A 38 7.52 24.31 10.48
CA LEU A 38 6.71 25.21 11.32
C LEU A 38 6.47 24.61 12.72
N LYS A 39 6.24 23.30 12.78
CA LYS A 39 6.13 22.56 14.05
C LYS A 39 7.43 22.59 14.84
N HIS A 40 8.58 22.40 14.19
CA HIS A 40 9.88 22.39 14.87
C HIS A 40 10.34 23.79 15.32
N THR A 41 10.10 24.81 14.52
CA THR A 41 10.43 26.22 14.85
C THR A 41 9.49 26.81 15.89
N GLY A 42 8.30 26.23 16.06
CA GLY A 42 7.27 26.72 16.98
C GLY A 42 6.34 27.77 16.37
N GLU A 43 6.55 28.14 15.10
CA GLU A 43 5.66 29.04 14.34
C GLU A 43 4.25 28.46 14.21
N TYR A 44 4.13 27.13 14.18
CA TYR A 44 2.85 26.43 14.29
C TYR A 44 2.69 25.84 15.71
N PRO A 45 1.85 26.43 16.59
CA PRO A 45 1.74 26.02 17.97
C PRO A 45 1.02 24.67 18.13
N ILE A 46 1.69 23.71 18.77
CA ILE A 46 1.16 22.40 19.14
C ILE A 46 1.30 22.21 20.65
N VAL A 47 0.16 22.26 21.34
CA VAL A 47 0.05 22.14 22.80
C VAL A 47 0.57 20.78 23.27
N GLY A 48 1.46 20.79 24.26
CA GLY A 48 2.10 19.58 24.79
C GLY A 48 3.26 19.07 23.95
N VAL A 49 3.60 19.73 22.83
CA VAL A 49 4.72 19.34 21.96
C VAL A 49 5.76 20.45 21.89
N ASN A 50 5.43 21.60 21.28
CA ASN A 50 6.36 22.72 21.12
C ASN A 50 5.98 23.96 21.95
N THR A 51 4.77 24.00 22.50
CA THR A 51 4.29 25.04 23.42
C THR A 51 3.47 24.41 24.55
N PHE A 52 3.37 25.11 25.69
CA PHE A 52 2.67 24.62 26.90
C PHE A 52 3.13 23.20 27.34
N ARG A 53 4.45 22.97 27.38
CA ARG A 53 5.02 21.68 27.82
C ARG A 53 5.00 21.53 29.33
N ASN A 54 4.94 20.28 29.81
CA ASN A 54 5.00 19.98 31.24
C ASN A 54 6.39 20.30 31.82
N PRO A 55 6.52 21.19 32.83
CA PRO A 55 7.81 21.50 33.47
C PRO A 55 8.48 20.30 34.15
N HIS A 56 7.69 19.28 34.51
CA HIS A 56 8.17 18.05 35.14
C HIS A 56 8.55 16.94 34.13
N GLY A 57 8.49 17.24 32.83
CA GLY A 57 8.66 16.28 31.75
C GLY A 57 7.38 15.56 31.38
N ASP A 58 7.34 14.98 30.18
CA ASP A 58 6.20 14.20 29.72
C ASP A 58 6.22 12.84 30.44
N PRO A 59 5.15 12.47 31.19
CA PRO A 59 5.09 11.17 31.83
C PRO A 59 5.05 10.10 30.74
N VAL A 60 6.17 9.41 30.54
CA VAL A 60 6.21 8.20 29.73
C VAL A 60 5.38 7.18 30.52
N MET A 61 4.24 6.76 29.98
CA MET A 61 3.49 5.66 30.59
C MET A 61 4.41 4.44 30.62
N ASP A 62 4.69 3.92 31.82
CA ASP A 62 5.58 2.77 32.01
C ASP A 62 5.11 1.53 31.23
N HIS A 63 3.81 1.44 30.97
CA HIS A 63 3.21 0.36 30.17
C HIS A 63 2.03 0.87 29.35
N ILE A 64 2.18 0.87 28.02
CA ILE A 64 1.08 1.03 27.06
C ILE A 64 0.85 -0.34 26.43
N GLU A 65 -0.35 -0.90 26.61
CA GLU A 65 -0.72 -2.13 25.95
C GLU A 65 -0.76 -1.91 24.43
N LEU A 66 0.02 -2.71 23.69
CA LEU A 66 0.08 -2.64 22.24
C LEU A 66 -0.64 -3.84 21.65
N ALA A 67 -1.56 -3.59 20.72
CA ALA A 67 -2.17 -4.65 19.92
C ALA A 67 -1.13 -5.20 18.92
N ARG A 68 -0.67 -6.44 19.14
CA ARG A 68 0.23 -7.17 18.25
C ARG A 68 -0.28 -8.59 18.05
N SER A 69 -0.02 -9.17 16.89
CA SER A 69 -0.35 -10.58 16.63
C SER A 69 0.48 -11.50 17.52
N THR A 70 -0.13 -12.55 18.06
CA THR A 70 0.60 -13.58 18.80
C THR A 70 1.36 -14.52 17.86
N ASP A 71 2.27 -15.33 18.41
CA ASP A 71 2.98 -16.32 17.59
C ASP A 71 2.07 -17.49 17.18
N GLU A 72 1.09 -17.85 18.01
CA GLU A 72 0.08 -18.86 17.68
C GLU A 72 -0.77 -18.43 16.47
N GLU A 73 -1.14 -17.16 16.39
CA GLU A 73 -1.87 -16.61 15.23
C GLU A 73 -1.04 -16.72 13.94
N LYS A 74 0.25 -16.40 14.00
CA LYS A 74 1.17 -16.54 12.85
C LYS A 74 1.28 -18.01 12.42
N GLN A 75 1.50 -18.93 13.37
CA GLN A 75 1.58 -20.36 13.08
C GLN A 75 0.27 -20.91 12.52
N SER A 76 -0.87 -20.43 13.03
CA SER A 76 -2.20 -20.76 12.51
C SER A 76 -2.35 -20.35 11.05
N GLN A 77 -1.92 -19.13 10.68
CA GLN A 77 -1.96 -18.66 9.30
C GLN A 77 -1.07 -19.49 8.37
N LEU A 78 0.14 -19.84 8.79
CA LEU A 78 1.06 -20.68 8.02
C LEU A 78 0.46 -22.08 7.78
N LYS A 79 -0.11 -22.69 8.82
CA LYS A 79 -0.76 -24.01 8.71
C LYS A 79 -1.95 -23.98 7.75
N ARG A 80 -2.85 -23.01 7.92
CA ARG A 80 -4.04 -22.84 7.07
C ARG A 80 -3.66 -22.62 5.60
N LEU A 81 -2.58 -21.86 5.35
CA LEU A 81 -2.06 -21.64 4.01
C LEU A 81 -1.54 -22.95 3.38
N ALA A 82 -0.72 -23.70 4.11
CA ALA A 82 -0.18 -24.97 3.64
C ALA A 82 -1.29 -25.99 3.35
N GLU A 83 -2.28 -26.11 4.24
CA GLU A 83 -3.45 -26.97 4.06
C GLU A 83 -4.28 -26.58 2.84
N PHE A 84 -4.51 -25.27 2.62
CA PHE A 84 -5.22 -24.78 1.44
C PHE A 84 -4.47 -25.11 0.14
N GLN A 85 -3.16 -24.87 0.11
CA GLN A 85 -2.32 -25.19 -1.06
C GLN A 85 -2.28 -26.69 -1.34
N GLN A 86 -2.18 -27.52 -0.31
CA GLN A 86 -2.20 -28.97 -0.45
C GLN A 86 -3.55 -29.46 -0.98
N ARG A 87 -4.67 -28.92 -0.46
CA ARG A 87 -6.03 -29.26 -0.90
C ARG A 87 -6.24 -29.02 -2.40
N HIS A 88 -5.68 -27.93 -2.92
CA HIS A 88 -5.88 -27.49 -4.31
C HIS A 88 -4.65 -27.72 -5.20
N ALA A 89 -3.68 -28.52 -4.77
CA ALA A 89 -2.41 -28.73 -5.47
C ALA A 89 -2.55 -29.21 -6.92
N LYS A 90 -3.64 -29.92 -7.24
CA LYS A 90 -3.93 -30.40 -8.59
C LYS A 90 -4.55 -29.34 -9.50
N GLU A 91 -5.37 -28.45 -8.95
CA GLU A 91 -6.15 -27.46 -9.70
C GLU A 91 -5.40 -26.14 -9.87
N ALA A 92 -4.59 -25.76 -8.86
CA ALA A 92 -3.91 -24.48 -8.82
C ALA A 92 -3.01 -24.21 -10.05
N PRO A 93 -2.17 -25.15 -10.54
CA PRO A 93 -1.29 -24.85 -11.69
C PRO A 93 -2.06 -24.47 -12.95
N ALA A 94 -3.13 -25.20 -13.28
CA ALA A 94 -3.95 -24.92 -14.46
C ALA A 94 -4.71 -23.60 -14.33
N MET A 95 -5.17 -23.27 -13.12
CA MET A 95 -5.87 -22.01 -12.84
C MET A 95 -4.94 -20.80 -12.96
N LEU A 96 -3.70 -20.90 -12.44
CA LEU A 96 -2.71 -19.84 -12.56
C LEU A 96 -2.33 -19.60 -14.04
N GLN A 97 -2.19 -20.66 -14.84
CA GLN A 97 -1.98 -20.54 -16.28
C GLN A 97 -3.16 -19.86 -16.98
N ARG A 98 -4.40 -20.22 -16.63
CA ARG A 98 -5.61 -19.55 -17.16
C ARG A 98 -5.59 -18.06 -16.83
N LEU A 99 -5.22 -17.68 -15.62
CA LEU A 99 -5.11 -16.29 -15.19
C LEU A 99 -4.05 -15.53 -16.01
N GLN A 100 -2.87 -16.11 -16.19
CA GLN A 100 -1.81 -15.54 -17.01
C GLN A 100 -2.25 -15.35 -18.46
N GLN A 101 -2.91 -16.35 -19.04
CA GLN A 101 -3.42 -16.27 -20.41
C GLN A 101 -4.52 -15.22 -20.56
N ALA A 102 -5.33 -14.96 -19.53
CA ALA A 102 -6.30 -13.89 -19.58
C ALA A 102 -5.63 -12.50 -19.69
N VAL A 103 -4.49 -12.30 -19.01
CA VAL A 103 -3.68 -11.08 -19.14
C VAL A 103 -3.07 -10.99 -20.54
N ILE A 104 -2.42 -12.06 -21.02
CA ILE A 104 -1.76 -12.09 -22.34
C ILE A 104 -2.78 -11.85 -23.46
N ALA A 105 -3.98 -12.43 -23.35
CA ALA A 105 -5.05 -12.27 -24.32
C ALA A 105 -5.89 -10.99 -24.12
N ASN A 106 -5.49 -10.10 -23.20
CA ASN A 106 -6.17 -8.84 -22.88
C ASN A 106 -7.68 -9.02 -22.59
N ARG A 107 -8.03 -10.06 -21.82
CA ARG A 107 -9.39 -10.35 -21.36
C ARG A 107 -9.65 -9.76 -19.97
N ASN A 108 -10.88 -9.86 -19.50
CA ASN A 108 -11.23 -9.45 -18.15
C ASN A 108 -10.54 -10.35 -17.10
N VAL A 109 -9.50 -9.81 -16.45
CA VAL A 109 -8.72 -10.51 -15.42
C VAL A 109 -9.56 -10.77 -14.18
N PHE A 110 -10.42 -9.83 -13.79
CA PHE A 110 -11.23 -9.94 -12.58
C PHE A 110 -12.26 -11.07 -12.65
N GLU A 111 -12.81 -11.32 -13.84
CA GLU A 111 -13.68 -12.48 -14.07
C GLU A 111 -12.97 -13.80 -13.75
N VAL A 112 -11.70 -13.95 -14.18
CA VAL A 112 -10.91 -15.15 -13.87
C VAL A 112 -10.52 -15.20 -12.39
N LEU A 113 -10.34 -14.06 -11.73
CA LEU A 113 -10.06 -14.01 -10.28
C LEU A 113 -11.20 -14.61 -9.44
N MET A 114 -12.46 -14.49 -9.87
CA MET A 114 -13.60 -15.09 -9.17
C MET A 114 -13.51 -16.62 -9.06
N ASP A 115 -12.85 -17.25 -10.03
CA ASP A 115 -12.53 -18.69 -10.01
C ASP A 115 -11.19 -18.94 -9.31
N ALA A 116 -10.18 -18.12 -9.59
CA ALA A 116 -8.81 -18.34 -9.12
C ALA A 116 -8.71 -18.35 -7.58
N VAL A 117 -9.41 -17.44 -6.90
CA VAL A 117 -9.38 -17.34 -5.44
C VAL A 117 -9.94 -18.57 -4.71
N ARG A 118 -10.64 -19.46 -5.42
CA ARG A 118 -11.17 -20.71 -4.84
C ARG A 118 -10.10 -21.79 -4.69
N VAL A 119 -9.03 -21.73 -5.48
CA VAL A 119 -8.01 -22.78 -5.58
C VAL A 119 -6.58 -22.25 -5.50
N CYS A 120 -6.37 -20.93 -5.53
CA CYS A 120 -5.06 -20.28 -5.44
C CYS A 120 -5.02 -19.28 -4.29
N SER A 121 -3.91 -19.23 -3.56
CA SER A 121 -3.70 -18.24 -2.50
C SER A 121 -3.35 -16.87 -3.08
N LEU A 122 -3.46 -15.82 -2.25
CA LEU A 122 -3.08 -14.45 -2.62
C LEU A 122 -1.65 -14.37 -3.20
N GLY A 123 -0.68 -15.02 -2.54
CA GLY A 123 0.70 -15.02 -3.00
C GLY A 123 0.90 -15.73 -4.34
N GLN A 124 0.21 -16.85 -4.57
CA GLN A 124 0.27 -17.57 -5.85
C GLN A 124 -0.28 -16.72 -7.00
N ILE A 125 -1.41 -16.05 -6.77
CA ILE A 125 -2.06 -15.15 -7.75
C ILE A 125 -1.14 -13.96 -8.06
N THR A 126 -0.64 -13.27 -7.04
CA THR A 126 0.23 -12.10 -7.22
C THR A 126 1.51 -12.45 -7.98
N SER A 127 2.20 -13.54 -7.62
CA SER A 127 3.40 -13.98 -8.33
C SER A 127 3.10 -14.33 -9.80
N ALA A 128 2.01 -15.04 -10.08
CA ALA A 128 1.63 -15.36 -11.45
C ALA A 128 1.33 -14.10 -12.28
N LEU A 129 0.70 -13.08 -11.69
CA LEU A 129 0.46 -11.80 -12.34
C LEU A 129 1.75 -10.98 -12.53
N PHE A 130 2.75 -11.09 -11.66
CA PHE A 130 4.04 -10.42 -11.86
C PHE A 130 4.79 -10.93 -13.09
N GLU A 131 4.66 -12.22 -13.43
CA GLU A 131 5.30 -12.82 -14.60
C GLU A 131 4.76 -12.25 -15.94
N VAL A 132 3.50 -11.79 -15.98
CA VAL A 132 2.83 -11.31 -17.20
C VAL A 132 2.45 -9.83 -17.19
N GLY A 133 2.30 -9.22 -16.02
CA GLY A 133 1.87 -7.83 -15.83
C GLY A 133 2.97 -6.92 -15.28
N GLY A 134 4.14 -7.47 -14.95
CA GLY A 134 5.25 -6.73 -14.36
C GLY A 134 5.05 -6.40 -12.89
N GLN A 135 6.06 -5.75 -12.30
CA GLN A 135 6.04 -5.27 -10.93
C GLN A 135 6.03 -3.74 -10.92
N TYR A 136 5.40 -3.16 -9.91
CA TYR A 136 5.46 -1.72 -9.70
C TYR A 136 6.92 -1.28 -9.54
N ARG A 137 7.35 -0.33 -10.38
CA ARG A 137 8.65 0.32 -10.26
C ARG A 137 8.47 1.60 -9.46
N ARG A 138 9.20 1.73 -8.35
CA ARG A 138 9.27 3.00 -7.60
C ARG A 138 9.84 4.07 -8.52
N SER A 139 9.04 5.07 -8.86
CA SER A 139 9.58 6.34 -9.38
C SER A 139 10.27 7.07 -8.23
N MET A 140 11.43 7.67 -8.48
CA MET A 140 12.03 8.66 -7.57
C MET A 140 11.38 10.01 -7.85
#